data_AF-A0A842UX47-F1
#
_entry.id   AF-A0A842UX47-F1
#
_cell.length_a   1.000
_cell.length_b   1.000
_cell.length_c   1.000
_cell.angle_alpha   90.00
_cell.angle_beta   90.00
_cell.angle_gamma   90.00
#
_symmetry.space_group_name_H-M   'P 1'
#
loop_
_entity.id
_entity.type
_entity.pdbx_description
1 polymer ?
#
loop_
_entity_poly.entity_id
_entity_poly.type
_entity_poly.pdbx_seq_one_letter_code
_entity_poly.pdbx_strand_id
1 'polypeptide(L)'
;MRRWFFFLITTLLLTPGLAALSDDLSTVSGYVDSYNIGEITASELIVYVDYVKNQMYKDDLITESEVADAFGSTDNPELVFNTTDFSLVFFADYQVTEEFLESREGTASYHVGYYLMPLEPSFSGLSSELQSFIQGLTELINSDGEVTTDLKSEWRGLKFKVNNLEGDCNDLMNSVLGNPEEHYDGVGYHKVIAETYEENCREEQNCTQVCDEGGCYPECTPMTVCDNWTDGEVKIKGWCDNEGYASLSFEAWGDELERFIEVNNLDEMSGFSQYWIKSLVRLRKPFQESFNDDFVEWYFEDYLGSDIEKLMYGGDAVSRILNVLVWVEEDIVEALGRSGNKSWPAGFEEISIDYNKSNVRLEVWEKYVPVDWFDNNKAWTTLYRYHFFPAKDSLKELILYQVSQENTIGLSASQIAEIKADSNRMELVNNIAGRYGGSFDINLRLFSGEEDLINKYLSINPEEVISFSDEAVSADISISVNYDSLYKLLSYIATMQSSTINGPGWVNLDQGGPSFGQVMGVIGALSKFWREGVAITPRHALLTLLFNVLDMFNLAQGLGSLGEVKVSTS
;
A
#
# COMPACT_ATOMS: atom_id res chain seq x y z
N MET A 1 -2.32 0.40 -42.24
CA MET A 1 -2.57 0.67 -40.80
C MET A 1 -2.68 -0.58 -39.94
N ARG A 2 -3.19 -1.73 -40.41
CA ARG A 2 -3.30 -2.98 -39.60
C ARG A 2 -2.02 -3.83 -39.43
N ARG A 3 -0.87 -3.42 -39.98
CA ARG A 3 0.41 -4.17 -39.92
C ARG A 3 1.46 -3.60 -38.95
N TRP A 4 1.21 -2.44 -38.37
CA TRP A 4 2.11 -1.82 -37.38
C TRP A 4 1.72 -2.17 -35.94
N PHE A 5 0.44 -2.47 -35.68
CA PHE A 5 -0.04 -2.88 -34.36
C PHE A 5 0.44 -4.29 -33.94
N PHE A 6 0.66 -5.19 -34.90
CA PHE A 6 1.21 -6.51 -34.61
C PHE A 6 2.72 -6.49 -34.36
N PHE A 7 3.44 -5.52 -34.95
CA PHE A 7 4.90 -5.44 -34.83
C PHE A 7 5.34 -4.89 -33.47
N LEU A 8 4.55 -4.04 -32.81
CA LEU A 8 4.84 -3.54 -31.46
C LEU A 8 4.68 -4.65 -30.39
N ILE A 9 3.69 -5.53 -30.55
CA ILE A 9 3.40 -6.62 -29.62
C ILE A 9 4.39 -7.80 -29.78
N THR A 10 5.02 -7.97 -30.96
CA THR A 10 5.98 -9.07 -31.16
C THR A 10 7.43 -8.73 -30.78
N THR A 11 7.80 -7.44 -30.69
CA THR A 11 9.14 -7.05 -30.18
C THR A 11 9.22 -6.95 -28.65
N LEU A 12 8.10 -7.07 -27.92
CA LEU A 12 8.08 -7.10 -26.45
C LEU A 12 8.18 -8.52 -25.85
N LEU A 13 8.18 -9.57 -26.68
CA LEU A 13 8.03 -10.96 -26.22
C LEU A 13 9.26 -11.87 -26.38
N LEU A 14 10.46 -11.32 -26.66
CA LEU A 14 11.62 -12.18 -26.95
C LEU A 14 12.94 -11.67 -26.35
N THR A 15 13.00 -11.67 -25.02
CA THR A 15 14.10 -12.23 -24.19
C THR A 15 13.60 -12.25 -22.75
N PRO A 16 13.64 -13.37 -22.00
CA PRO A 16 13.67 -13.30 -20.54
C PRO A 16 15.05 -12.78 -20.14
N GLY A 17 15.30 -11.51 -20.43
CA GLY A 17 16.27 -10.73 -19.70
C GLY A 17 15.56 -10.36 -18.41
N LEU A 18 16.27 -10.49 -17.28
CA LEU A 18 15.88 -9.88 -16.01
C LEU A 18 15.38 -8.47 -16.33
N ALA A 19 14.06 -8.26 -16.28
CA ALA A 19 13.53 -6.91 -16.41
C ALA A 19 14.00 -6.22 -15.14
N ALA A 20 14.83 -5.19 -15.29
CA ALA A 20 15.26 -4.45 -14.13
C ALA A 20 14.01 -3.85 -13.47
N LEU A 21 14.00 -3.74 -12.14
CA LEU A 21 12.92 -3.10 -11.39
C LEU A 21 12.47 -1.75 -11.99
N SER A 22 13.39 -1.01 -12.61
CA SER A 22 13.13 0.23 -13.35
C SER A 22 12.27 0.05 -14.61
N ASP A 23 12.38 -1.05 -15.33
CA ASP A 23 11.55 -1.37 -16.50
C ASP A 23 10.11 -1.69 -16.09
N ASP A 24 9.93 -2.40 -14.97
CA ASP A 24 8.61 -2.69 -14.41
C ASP A 24 7.93 -1.40 -13.92
N LEU A 25 8.65 -0.54 -13.21
CA LEU A 25 8.14 0.78 -12.79
C LEU A 25 7.87 1.72 -13.97
N SER A 26 8.65 1.63 -15.04
CA SER A 26 8.38 2.33 -16.31
C SER A 26 7.07 1.83 -16.95
N THR A 27 6.81 0.52 -16.85
CA THR A 27 5.53 -0.08 -17.30
C THR A 27 4.35 0.44 -16.48
N VAL A 28 4.51 0.57 -15.16
CA VAL A 28 3.51 1.23 -14.28
C VAL A 28 3.23 2.66 -14.73
N SER A 29 4.28 3.44 -15.03
CA SER A 29 4.12 4.80 -15.58
C SER A 29 3.27 4.81 -16.85
N GLY A 30 3.47 3.85 -17.75
CA GLY A 30 2.66 3.72 -18.98
C GLY A 30 1.18 3.45 -18.71
N TYR A 31 0.86 2.64 -17.70
CA TYR A 31 -0.54 2.42 -17.29
C TYR A 31 -1.14 3.66 -16.63
N VAL A 32 -0.37 4.40 -15.84
CA VAL A 32 -0.80 5.68 -15.26
C VAL A 32 -1.10 6.71 -16.35
N ASP A 33 -0.26 6.80 -17.38
CA ASP A 33 -0.53 7.64 -18.54
C ASP A 33 -1.82 7.24 -19.26
N SER A 34 -2.03 5.93 -19.46
CA SER A 34 -3.23 5.37 -20.08
C SER A 34 -4.49 5.72 -19.28
N TYR A 35 -4.42 5.65 -17.95
CA TYR A 35 -5.50 6.08 -17.06
C TYR A 35 -5.76 7.59 -17.18
N ASN A 36 -4.71 8.41 -17.15
CA ASN A 36 -4.81 9.87 -17.21
C ASN A 36 -5.44 10.38 -18.51
N ILE A 37 -5.31 9.64 -19.61
CA ILE A 37 -5.96 9.95 -20.90
C ILE A 37 -7.33 9.25 -21.08
N GLY A 38 -7.77 8.47 -20.08
CA GLY A 38 -9.06 7.78 -20.07
C GLY A 38 -9.13 6.52 -20.95
N GLU A 39 -7.99 5.90 -21.27
CA GLU A 39 -7.95 4.63 -22.01
C GLU A 39 -8.29 3.43 -21.14
N ILE A 40 -7.97 3.49 -19.84
CA ILE A 40 -8.32 2.48 -18.84
C ILE A 40 -8.97 3.13 -17.62
N THR A 41 -9.80 2.37 -16.92
CA THR A 41 -10.47 2.79 -15.69
C THR A 41 -9.59 2.61 -14.45
N ALA A 42 -10.02 3.12 -13.29
CA ALA A 42 -9.25 2.96 -12.04
C ALA A 42 -9.16 1.50 -11.60
N SER A 43 -10.25 0.74 -11.74
CA SER A 43 -10.25 -0.69 -11.42
C SER A 43 -9.31 -1.47 -12.34
N GLU A 44 -9.29 -1.18 -13.65
CA GLU A 44 -8.33 -1.78 -14.59
C GLU A 44 -6.87 -1.37 -14.28
N LEU A 45 -6.64 -0.10 -13.91
CA LEU A 45 -5.31 0.36 -13.49
C LEU A 45 -4.78 -0.46 -12.31
N ILE A 46 -5.60 -0.70 -11.28
CA ILE A 46 -5.19 -1.54 -10.14
C ILE A 46 -4.87 -2.98 -10.57
N VAL A 47 -5.64 -3.55 -11.51
CA VAL A 47 -5.35 -4.88 -12.07
C VAL A 47 -3.98 -4.93 -12.75
N TYR A 48 -3.66 -3.94 -13.58
CA TYR A 48 -2.37 -3.89 -14.28
C TYR A 48 -1.20 -3.59 -13.34
N VAL A 49 -1.39 -2.69 -12.38
CA VAL A 49 -0.39 -2.36 -11.36
C VAL A 49 -0.08 -3.57 -10.49
N ASP A 50 -1.09 -4.28 -10.01
CA ASP A 50 -0.87 -5.49 -9.19
C ASP A 50 -0.21 -6.61 -9.99
N TYR A 51 -0.57 -6.77 -11.26
CA TYR A 51 0.10 -7.69 -12.18
C TYR A 51 1.60 -7.41 -12.31
N VAL A 52 1.98 -6.15 -12.60
CA VAL A 52 3.40 -5.78 -12.72
C VAL A 52 4.13 -5.94 -11.39
N LYS A 53 3.53 -5.49 -10.28
CA LYS A 53 4.11 -5.66 -8.95
C LYS A 53 4.36 -7.12 -8.61
N ASN A 54 3.44 -8.04 -8.94
CA ASN A 54 3.64 -9.46 -8.69
C ASN A 54 4.69 -10.09 -9.63
N GLN A 55 4.86 -9.57 -10.86
CA GLN A 55 5.92 -9.99 -11.78
C GLN A 55 7.33 -9.63 -11.28
N MET A 56 7.49 -8.52 -10.54
CA MET A 56 8.78 -8.12 -9.95
C MET A 56 9.38 -9.22 -9.03
N TYR A 57 8.55 -10.13 -8.52
CA TYR A 57 8.98 -11.23 -7.64
C TYR A 57 9.23 -12.55 -8.37
N LYS A 58 9.16 -12.57 -9.71
CA LYS A 58 9.39 -13.80 -10.48
C LYS A 58 10.79 -14.40 -10.26
N ASP A 59 11.77 -13.55 -9.94
CA ASP A 59 13.17 -13.94 -9.75
C ASP A 59 13.62 -13.89 -8.26
N ASP A 60 12.65 -13.90 -7.33
CA ASP A 60 12.76 -14.00 -5.85
C ASP A 60 13.61 -12.97 -5.09
N LEU A 61 14.53 -12.23 -5.73
CA LEU A 61 15.44 -11.32 -5.04
C LEU A 61 15.57 -9.97 -5.74
N ILE A 62 15.00 -8.93 -5.11
CA ILE A 62 15.23 -7.53 -5.47
C ILE A 62 16.41 -7.01 -4.66
N THR A 63 17.50 -6.64 -5.33
CA THR A 63 18.74 -6.22 -4.68
C THR A 63 18.74 -4.74 -4.28
N GLU A 64 19.62 -4.37 -3.35
CA GLU A 64 19.84 -2.97 -2.97
C GLU A 64 20.23 -2.08 -4.16
N SER A 65 21.01 -2.60 -5.11
CA SER A 65 21.39 -1.85 -6.31
C SER A 65 20.19 -1.57 -7.20
N GLU A 66 19.29 -2.54 -7.36
CA GLU A 66 18.07 -2.35 -8.16
C GLU A 66 17.14 -1.34 -7.51
N VAL A 67 17.00 -1.37 -6.18
CA VAL A 67 16.23 -0.35 -5.44
C VAL A 67 16.86 1.02 -5.58
N ALA A 68 18.18 1.15 -5.37
CA ALA A 68 18.87 2.43 -5.53
C ALA A 68 18.71 3.01 -6.95
N ASP A 69 18.81 2.16 -7.98
CA ASP A 69 18.66 2.55 -9.37
C ASP A 69 17.22 2.95 -9.72
N ALA A 70 16.22 2.25 -9.17
CA ALA A 70 14.81 2.46 -9.45
C ALA A 70 14.16 3.59 -8.66
N PHE A 71 14.47 3.69 -7.36
CA PHE A 71 13.88 4.65 -6.42
C PHE A 71 14.78 5.87 -6.17
N GLY A 72 16.06 5.82 -6.56
CA GLY A 72 17.03 6.90 -6.34
C GLY A 72 17.56 7.01 -4.91
N SER A 73 17.03 6.21 -3.97
CA SER A 73 17.46 6.09 -2.58
C SER A 73 17.30 4.65 -2.11
N THR A 74 18.03 4.28 -1.06
CA THR A 74 17.79 3.05 -0.28
C THR A 74 17.29 3.36 1.13
N ASP A 75 17.33 4.63 1.54
CA ASP A 75 16.75 5.13 2.78
C ASP A 75 15.34 5.63 2.48
N ASN A 76 14.34 4.95 3.05
CA ASN A 76 12.90 5.13 2.77
C ASN A 76 12.57 5.27 1.27
N PRO A 77 12.89 4.25 0.44
CA PRO A 77 12.71 4.33 -1.01
C PRO A 77 11.23 4.39 -1.38
N GLU A 78 10.79 5.56 -1.86
CA GLU A 78 9.44 5.79 -2.34
C GLU A 78 9.44 6.38 -3.76
N LEU A 79 8.48 5.96 -4.59
CA LEU A 79 8.26 6.50 -5.92
C LEU A 79 6.77 6.77 -6.13
N VAL A 80 6.45 8.01 -6.45
CA VAL A 80 5.06 8.48 -6.59
C VAL A 80 4.67 8.61 -8.05
N PHE A 81 3.62 7.91 -8.46
CA PHE A 81 2.97 8.09 -9.76
C PHE A 81 1.64 8.81 -9.58
N ASN A 82 1.57 10.04 -10.05
CA ASN A 82 0.36 10.86 -9.93
C ASN A 82 -0.62 10.56 -11.06
N THR A 83 -1.86 10.24 -10.70
CA THR A 83 -2.99 10.14 -11.63
C THR A 83 -3.84 11.41 -11.61
N THR A 84 -4.92 11.46 -12.39
CA THR A 84 -5.92 12.54 -12.34
C THR A 84 -6.72 12.58 -11.04
N ASP A 85 -6.79 11.47 -10.29
CA ASP A 85 -7.71 11.31 -9.14
C ASP A 85 -7.04 10.90 -7.84
N PHE A 86 -5.92 10.17 -7.92
CA PHE A 86 -5.13 9.69 -6.78
C PHE A 86 -3.64 9.52 -7.13
N SER A 87 -2.80 9.25 -6.13
CA SER A 87 -1.40 8.90 -6.32
C SER A 87 -1.18 7.42 -6.01
N LEU A 88 -0.35 6.76 -6.81
CA LEU A 88 0.19 5.43 -6.53
C LEU A 88 1.57 5.63 -5.92
N VAL A 89 1.74 5.24 -4.65
CA VAL A 89 3.03 5.32 -3.97
C VAL A 89 3.61 3.93 -3.88
N PHE A 90 4.67 3.70 -4.65
CA PHE A 90 5.48 2.49 -4.54
C PHE A 90 6.52 2.70 -3.45
N PHE A 91 6.79 1.64 -2.68
CA PHE A 91 7.81 1.63 -1.64
C PHE A 91 8.59 0.33 -1.69
N ALA A 92 9.84 0.34 -1.21
CA ALA A 92 10.65 -0.87 -1.09
C ALA A 92 11.11 -1.09 0.37
N ASP A 93 10.55 -2.10 1.03
CA ASP A 93 10.90 -2.44 2.41
C ASP A 93 12.06 -3.43 2.45
N TYR A 94 13.06 -3.11 3.26
CA TYR A 94 14.16 -4.02 3.54
C TYR A 94 13.63 -5.29 4.23
N GLN A 95 13.78 -6.45 3.59
CA GLN A 95 13.51 -7.73 4.23
C GLN A 95 14.81 -8.33 4.73
N VAL A 96 14.92 -8.42 6.05
CA VAL A 96 16.01 -9.15 6.68
C VAL A 96 15.73 -10.65 6.49
N THR A 97 16.42 -11.29 5.55
CA THR A 97 16.34 -12.75 5.42
C THR A 97 17.00 -13.41 6.62
N GLU A 98 16.53 -14.61 6.97
CA GLU A 98 17.16 -15.42 8.03
C GLU A 98 18.64 -15.69 7.70
N GLU A 99 18.97 -15.92 6.42
CA GLU A 99 20.33 -16.07 5.92
C GLU A 99 21.19 -14.80 6.14
N PHE A 100 20.63 -13.60 5.97
CA PHE A 100 21.30 -12.35 6.30
C PHE A 100 21.59 -12.24 7.80
N LEU A 101 20.62 -12.62 8.65
CA LEU A 101 20.78 -12.61 10.10
C LEU A 101 21.90 -13.56 10.56
N GLU A 102 22.01 -14.72 9.94
CA GLU A 102 22.97 -15.76 10.33
C GLU A 102 24.39 -15.52 9.80
N SER A 103 24.52 -15.09 8.54
CA SER A 103 25.82 -14.95 7.90
C SER A 103 26.44 -13.55 8.04
N ARG A 104 25.62 -12.50 8.18
CA ARG A 104 26.00 -11.09 7.95
C ARG A 104 26.68 -10.84 6.60
N GLU A 105 26.66 -11.81 5.69
CA GLU A 105 27.23 -11.77 4.34
C GLU A 105 26.16 -11.98 3.26
N GLY A 106 24.89 -12.22 3.65
CA GLY A 106 23.77 -12.39 2.73
C GLY A 106 23.47 -11.11 1.93
N THR A 107 22.91 -11.28 0.74
CA THR A 107 22.38 -10.18 -0.06
C THR A 107 21.08 -9.68 0.57
N ALA A 108 21.04 -8.39 0.90
CA ALA A 108 19.80 -7.71 1.26
C ALA A 108 18.75 -7.92 0.16
N SER A 109 17.56 -8.37 0.53
CA SER A 109 16.41 -8.47 -0.38
C SER A 109 15.38 -7.41 0.00
N TYR A 110 14.78 -6.78 -0.99
CA TYR A 110 13.72 -5.80 -0.79
C TYR A 110 12.37 -6.37 -1.20
N HIS A 111 11.32 -5.93 -0.50
CA HIS A 111 9.94 -6.16 -0.88
C HIS A 111 9.35 -4.86 -1.43
N VAL A 112 8.99 -4.86 -2.71
CA VAL A 112 8.31 -3.73 -3.36
C VAL A 112 6.79 -3.82 -3.20
N GLY A 113 6.25 -2.92 -2.40
CA GLY A 113 4.81 -2.73 -2.25
C GLY A 113 4.33 -1.47 -2.97
N TYR A 114 3.02 -1.28 -2.97
CA TYR A 114 2.43 0.03 -3.24
C TYR A 114 1.24 0.29 -2.34
N TYR A 115 0.80 1.54 -2.25
CA TYR A 115 -0.48 1.95 -1.69
C TYR A 115 -1.07 3.11 -2.50
N LEU A 116 -2.36 3.38 -2.31
CA LEU A 116 -3.00 4.54 -2.90
C LEU A 116 -3.03 5.66 -1.89
N MET A 117 -2.72 6.87 -2.35
CA MET A 117 -2.88 8.08 -1.56
C MET A 117 -3.88 9.00 -2.29
N PRO A 118 -4.82 9.65 -1.58
CA PRO A 118 -5.56 10.74 -2.17
C PRO A 118 -4.59 11.79 -2.74
N LEU A 119 -4.93 12.40 -3.88
CA LEU A 119 -4.06 13.43 -4.44
C LEU A 119 -3.76 14.51 -3.40
N GLU A 120 -2.47 14.78 -3.23
CA GLU A 120 -2.05 15.97 -2.53
C GLU A 120 -2.66 17.20 -3.19
N PRO A 121 -2.99 18.23 -2.41
CA PRO A 121 -3.56 19.42 -2.98
C PRO A 121 -2.52 20.00 -3.93
N SER A 122 -2.85 20.08 -5.21
CA SER A 122 -2.00 20.81 -6.14
C SER A 122 -1.82 22.23 -5.60
N PHE A 123 -0.59 22.57 -5.28
CA PHE A 123 -0.22 23.88 -4.74
C PHE A 123 -0.24 24.98 -5.82
N SER A 124 -0.60 24.61 -7.06
CA SER A 124 -0.88 25.57 -8.12
C SER A 124 -2.04 26.48 -7.71
N GLY A 125 -1.74 27.78 -7.58
CA GLY A 125 -2.70 28.77 -7.12
C GLY A 125 -2.75 29.00 -5.62
N LEU A 126 -1.97 28.27 -4.79
CA LEU A 126 -1.93 28.52 -3.34
C LEU A 126 -1.48 29.95 -3.02
N SER A 127 -0.52 30.47 -3.78
CA SER A 127 -0.09 31.88 -3.70
C SER A 127 -1.25 32.85 -3.95
N SER A 128 -2.06 32.60 -4.99
CA SER A 128 -3.24 33.44 -5.29
C SER A 128 -4.37 33.28 -4.26
N GLU A 129 -4.60 32.08 -3.73
CA GLU A 129 -5.59 31.86 -2.67
C GLU A 129 -5.18 32.60 -1.39
N LEU A 130 -3.92 32.49 -0.97
CA LEU A 130 -3.42 33.15 0.23
C LEU A 130 -3.43 34.68 0.06
N GLN A 131 -3.11 35.20 -1.13
CA GLN A 131 -3.26 36.62 -1.45
C GLN A 131 -4.72 37.08 -1.42
N SER A 132 -5.65 36.28 -1.95
CA SER A 132 -7.09 36.57 -1.92
C SER A 132 -7.61 36.64 -0.47
N PHE A 133 -7.21 35.68 0.37
CA PHE A 133 -7.54 35.69 1.79
C PHE A 133 -6.98 36.93 2.50
N ILE A 134 -5.71 37.26 2.28
CA ILE A 134 -5.07 38.48 2.82
C ILE A 134 -5.86 39.72 2.42
N GLN A 135 -6.27 39.82 1.16
CA GLN A 135 -7.05 40.94 0.67
C GLN A 135 -8.43 41.00 1.34
N GLY A 136 -9.16 39.89 1.39
CA GLY A 136 -10.48 39.81 2.03
C GLY A 136 -10.44 40.17 3.51
N LEU A 137 -9.41 39.71 4.23
CA LEU A 137 -9.16 40.08 5.62
C LEU A 137 -8.85 41.58 5.77
N THR A 138 -8.01 42.14 4.89
CA THR A 138 -7.69 43.57 4.89
C THR A 138 -8.94 44.43 4.69
N GLU A 139 -9.81 44.04 3.75
CA GLU A 139 -11.09 44.71 3.50
C GLU A 139 -12.04 44.60 4.71
N LEU A 140 -12.07 43.44 5.37
CA LEU A 140 -12.88 43.24 6.57
C LEU A 140 -12.41 44.10 7.75
N ILE A 141 -11.09 44.17 7.99
CA ILE A 141 -10.50 45.03 9.03
C ILE A 141 -10.84 46.49 8.76
N ASN A 142 -10.60 46.97 7.53
CA ASN A 142 -10.85 48.36 7.16
C ASN A 142 -12.33 48.78 7.20
N SER A 143 -13.24 47.81 7.10
CA SER A 143 -14.69 48.05 7.17
C SER A 143 -15.28 47.85 8.57
N ASP A 144 -14.44 47.55 9.58
CA ASP A 144 -14.85 47.20 10.93
C ASP A 144 -15.86 46.02 10.98
N GLY A 145 -15.73 45.08 10.05
CA GLY A 145 -16.64 43.95 9.93
C GLY A 145 -16.37 42.81 10.93
N GLU A 146 -17.34 41.92 11.07
CA GLU A 146 -17.25 40.73 11.93
C GLU A 146 -16.62 39.54 11.19
N VAL A 147 -15.85 38.72 11.92
CA VAL A 147 -15.24 37.50 11.39
C VAL A 147 -16.32 36.48 11.03
N THR A 148 -16.43 36.15 9.76
CA THR A 148 -17.45 35.22 9.26
C THR A 148 -17.01 33.75 9.35
N THR A 149 -17.97 32.83 9.31
CA THR A 149 -17.69 31.39 9.20
C THR A 149 -16.93 31.05 7.92
N ASP A 150 -17.20 31.76 6.83
CA ASP A 150 -16.53 31.55 5.54
C ASP A 150 -15.05 31.92 5.61
N LEU A 151 -14.70 33.07 6.22
CA LEU A 151 -13.31 33.48 6.41
C LEU A 151 -12.54 32.50 7.30
N LYS A 152 -13.18 32.00 8.38
CA LYS A 152 -12.62 30.94 9.25
C LYS A 152 -12.42 29.63 8.49
N SER A 153 -13.25 29.33 7.48
CA SER A 153 -13.13 28.13 6.65
C SER A 153 -12.04 28.29 5.60
N GLU A 154 -11.90 29.48 5.01
CA GLU A 154 -10.86 29.81 4.03
C GLU A 154 -9.48 29.75 4.68
N TRP A 155 -9.30 30.38 5.84
CA TRP A 155 -8.06 30.30 6.62
C TRP A 155 -7.66 28.86 6.94
N ARG A 156 -8.62 28.03 7.38
CA ARG A 156 -8.38 26.61 7.64
C ARG A 156 -7.88 25.86 6.43
N GLY A 157 -8.51 26.07 5.28
CA GLY A 157 -8.10 25.44 4.02
C GLY A 157 -6.69 25.84 3.62
N LEU A 158 -6.37 27.14 3.75
CA LEU A 158 -5.04 27.67 3.46
C LEU A 158 -3.96 27.15 4.39
N LYS A 159 -4.17 27.25 5.71
CA LYS A 159 -3.24 26.72 6.71
C LYS A 159 -3.01 25.22 6.49
N PHE A 160 -4.06 24.45 6.21
CA PHE A 160 -3.92 23.03 5.90
C PHE A 160 -3.06 22.80 4.64
N LYS A 161 -3.39 23.45 3.52
CA LYS A 161 -2.65 23.28 2.26
C LYS A 161 -1.18 23.67 2.45
N VAL A 162 -0.93 24.79 3.13
CA VAL A 162 0.44 25.22 3.43
C VAL A 162 1.13 24.20 4.32
N ASN A 163 0.52 23.74 5.41
CA ASN A 163 1.17 22.83 6.35
C ASN A 163 1.53 21.44 5.79
N ASN A 164 0.96 21.05 4.64
CA ASN A 164 1.27 19.79 3.95
C ASN A 164 2.04 20.03 2.64
N LEU A 165 2.66 21.21 2.49
CA LEU A 165 3.49 21.51 1.34
C LEU A 165 4.82 20.75 1.42
N GLU A 166 5.06 19.83 0.49
CA GLU A 166 6.37 19.21 0.29
C GLU A 166 7.17 19.94 -0.80
N GLY A 167 8.31 20.52 -0.42
CA GLY A 167 9.15 21.29 -1.35
C GLY A 167 8.61 22.69 -1.69
N ASP A 168 9.48 23.58 -2.15
CA ASP A 168 9.17 24.98 -2.55
C ASP A 168 8.54 25.89 -1.46
N CYS A 169 8.64 25.53 -0.17
CA CYS A 169 8.13 26.34 0.95
C CYS A 169 8.65 27.78 0.94
N ASN A 170 9.96 27.96 0.80
CA ASN A 170 10.58 29.28 0.84
C ASN A 170 10.08 30.18 -0.28
N ASP A 171 9.90 29.65 -1.49
CA ASP A 171 9.42 30.41 -2.65
C ASP A 171 7.96 30.82 -2.47
N LEU A 172 7.11 29.90 -2.00
CA LEU A 172 5.72 30.21 -1.67
C LEU A 172 5.65 31.30 -0.59
N MET A 173 6.30 31.09 0.56
CA MET A 173 6.21 32.00 1.71
C MET A 173 6.79 33.38 1.40
N ASN A 174 7.93 33.43 0.71
CA ASN A 174 8.53 34.69 0.27
C ASN A 174 7.62 35.43 -0.73
N SER A 175 6.94 34.71 -1.63
CA SER A 175 6.06 35.32 -2.63
C SER A 175 4.79 35.94 -2.03
N VAL A 176 4.28 35.39 -0.92
CA VAL A 176 2.99 35.81 -0.36
C VAL A 176 3.12 36.67 0.90
N LEU A 177 3.98 36.23 1.83
CA LEU A 177 4.16 36.88 3.12
C LEU A 177 5.29 37.91 3.07
N GLY A 178 6.39 37.57 2.38
CA GLY A 178 7.60 38.39 2.35
C GLY A 178 8.34 38.38 3.69
N ASN A 179 9.31 39.29 3.83
CA ASN A 179 10.10 39.55 5.04
C ASN A 179 10.67 38.27 5.71
N PRO A 180 11.68 37.63 5.09
CA PRO A 180 12.34 36.48 5.71
C PRO A 180 13.07 36.89 7.00
N GLU A 181 12.91 36.09 8.04
CA GLU A 181 13.61 36.17 9.32
C GLU A 181 14.33 34.84 9.56
N GLU A 182 15.66 34.89 9.72
CA GLU A 182 16.42 33.68 10.03
C GLU A 182 16.15 33.22 11.47
N HIS A 183 15.96 31.92 11.64
CA HIS A 183 15.82 31.27 12.92
C HIS A 183 16.68 29.99 12.98
N TYR A 184 16.85 29.42 14.18
CA TYR A 184 17.78 28.31 14.40
C TYR A 184 17.38 27.01 13.66
N ASP A 185 16.09 26.82 13.45
CA ASP A 185 15.45 25.62 12.90
C ASP A 185 14.83 25.84 11.51
N GLY A 186 15.02 27.01 10.89
CA GLY A 186 14.42 27.34 9.59
C GLY A 186 14.35 28.83 9.26
N VAL A 187 13.48 29.18 8.30
CA VAL A 187 13.21 30.56 7.89
C VAL A 187 11.77 30.92 8.23
N GLY A 188 11.61 31.96 9.05
CA GLY A 188 10.33 32.59 9.32
C GLY A 188 9.98 33.62 8.27
N TYR A 189 8.69 33.80 8.02
CA TYR A 189 8.13 34.83 7.15
C TYR A 189 6.97 35.48 7.86
N HIS A 190 6.73 36.77 7.62
CA HIS A 190 5.55 37.41 8.17
C HIS A 190 5.02 38.53 7.29
N LYS A 191 3.71 38.71 7.34
CA LYS A 191 3.01 39.83 6.73
C LYS A 191 2.08 40.48 7.71
N VAL A 192 2.40 41.72 8.04
CA VAL A 192 1.52 42.59 8.82
C VAL A 192 0.37 43.04 7.92
N ILE A 193 -0.86 42.76 8.35
CA ILE A 193 -2.09 43.08 7.63
C ILE A 193 -2.66 44.40 8.13
N ALA A 194 -2.60 44.63 9.43
CA ALA A 194 -3.04 45.86 10.08
C ALA A 194 -2.25 46.12 11.36
N GLU A 195 -2.06 47.40 11.68
CA GLU A 195 -1.47 47.87 12.94
C GLU A 195 -2.32 49.04 13.45
N THR A 196 -2.51 49.07 14.76
CA THR A 196 -2.97 50.25 15.49
C THR A 196 -1.79 50.83 16.26
N TYR A 197 -1.85 52.14 16.53
CA TYR A 197 -0.80 52.83 17.26
C TYR A 197 -1.41 53.69 18.37
N GLU A 198 -0.82 53.59 19.56
CA GLU A 198 -1.07 54.53 20.64
C GLU A 198 0.01 55.60 20.63
N GLU A 199 -0.40 56.87 20.57
CA GLU A 199 0.52 57.99 20.68
C GLU A 199 0.90 58.19 22.16
N ASN A 200 2.11 57.76 22.52
CA ASN A 200 2.62 57.93 23.86
C ASN A 200 3.51 59.17 23.92
N CYS A 201 2.93 60.29 24.35
CA CYS A 201 3.63 61.55 24.53
C CYS A 201 4.27 61.63 25.91
N ARG A 202 5.60 61.75 25.95
CA ARG A 202 6.36 62.09 27.16
C ARG A 202 6.96 63.48 27.07
N GLU A 203 7.00 64.17 28.20
CA GLU A 203 7.74 65.43 28.29
C GLU A 203 9.23 65.13 28.45
N GLU A 204 10.02 65.52 27.47
CA GLU A 204 11.48 65.51 27.54
C GLU A 204 12.01 66.94 27.69
N GLN A 205 13.22 67.10 28.23
CA GLN A 205 13.90 68.38 28.28
C GLN A 205 14.90 68.46 27.14
N ASN A 206 14.64 69.34 26.17
CA ASN A 206 15.64 69.67 25.17
C ASN A 206 16.55 70.77 25.73
N CYS A 207 17.73 70.36 26.18
CA CYS A 207 18.70 71.24 26.78
C CYS A 207 19.74 71.69 25.76
N THR A 208 19.77 72.99 25.48
CA THR A 208 20.84 73.61 24.70
C THR A 208 21.81 74.32 25.64
N GLN A 209 23.11 74.14 25.43
CA GLN A 209 24.12 74.83 26.23
C GLN A 209 24.22 76.29 25.80
N VAL A 210 23.86 77.21 26.69
CA VAL A 210 23.98 78.66 26.48
C VAL A 210 25.15 79.16 27.29
N CYS A 211 26.07 79.89 26.64
CA CYS A 211 27.25 80.45 27.29
C CYS A 211 27.17 81.97 27.28
N ASP A 212 27.33 82.59 28.45
CA ASP A 212 27.49 84.03 28.59
C ASP A 212 28.81 84.37 29.30
N GLU A 213 29.05 85.66 29.56
CA GLU A 213 30.26 86.14 30.22
C GLU A 213 30.47 85.55 31.63
N GLY A 214 29.44 84.95 32.23
CA GLY A 214 29.47 84.28 33.54
C GLY A 214 29.71 82.77 33.50
N GLY A 215 29.70 82.14 32.32
CA GLY A 215 29.92 80.71 32.13
C GLY A 215 28.85 80.06 31.24
N CYS A 216 28.98 78.75 31.02
CA CYS A 216 28.00 77.97 30.25
C CYS A 216 27.05 77.24 31.19
N TYR A 217 25.75 77.37 30.97
CA TYR A 217 24.71 76.60 31.66
C TYR A 217 23.76 75.97 30.64
N PRO A 218 23.17 74.80 30.96
CA PRO A 218 22.13 74.21 30.14
C PRO A 218 20.84 75.02 30.31
N GLU A 219 20.32 75.56 29.21
CA GLU A 219 18.96 76.09 29.15
C GLU A 219 18.07 75.01 28.55
N CYS A 220 17.18 74.45 29.38
CA CYS A 220 16.30 73.36 29.00
C CYS A 220 14.90 73.90 28.73
N THR A 221 14.39 73.64 27.52
CA THR A 221 12.99 73.89 27.20
C THR A 221 12.23 72.56 27.22
N PRO A 222 11.08 72.48 27.90
CA PRO A 222 10.24 71.30 27.83
C PRO A 222 9.75 71.12 26.40
N MET A 223 9.93 69.92 25.86
CA MET A 223 9.45 69.51 24.55
C MET A 223 8.69 68.20 24.72
N THR A 224 7.48 68.14 24.16
CA THR A 224 6.73 66.89 24.09
C THR A 224 7.30 66.06 22.94
N VAL A 225 7.80 64.86 23.27
CA VAL A 225 8.20 63.85 22.29
C VAL A 225 7.12 62.79 22.32
N CYS A 226 6.42 62.65 21.19
CA CYS A 226 5.41 61.62 21.01
C CYS A 226 6.01 60.52 20.17
N ASP A 227 6.05 59.32 20.74
CA ASP A 227 6.42 58.11 20.02
C ASP A 227 5.12 57.33 19.76
N ASN A 228 4.90 56.92 18.50
CA ASN A 228 3.81 56.01 18.18
C ASN A 228 4.28 54.59 18.48
N TRP A 229 3.64 53.92 19.43
CA TRP A 229 3.92 52.53 19.76
C TRP A 229 2.80 51.69 19.16
N THR A 230 3.16 50.60 18.49
CA THR A 230 2.16 49.63 18.05
C THR A 230 1.42 49.11 19.29
N ASP A 231 0.11 49.34 19.36
CA ASP A 231 -0.76 48.92 20.47
C ASP A 231 -1.73 47.80 20.06
N GLY A 232 -1.71 47.45 18.77
CA GLY A 232 -2.39 46.29 18.20
C GLY A 232 -1.85 45.93 16.82
N GLU A 233 -1.96 44.66 16.46
CA GLU A 233 -1.47 44.14 15.19
C GLU A 233 -2.30 42.93 14.75
N VAL A 234 -2.52 42.80 13.45
CA VAL A 234 -2.96 41.57 12.80
C VAL A 234 -1.88 41.16 11.81
N LYS A 235 -1.33 39.95 11.95
CA LYS A 235 -0.33 39.42 11.02
C LYS A 235 -0.52 37.93 10.72
N ILE A 236 -0.03 37.52 9.56
CA ILE A 236 0.14 36.12 9.20
C ILE A 236 1.62 35.81 9.26
N LYS A 237 1.99 34.71 9.91
CA LYS A 237 3.34 34.15 9.88
C LYS A 237 3.37 32.86 9.08
N GLY A 238 4.48 32.67 8.39
CA GLY A 238 4.84 31.45 7.72
C GLY A 238 6.15 30.96 8.29
N TRP A 239 6.38 29.66 8.23
CA TRP A 239 7.59 29.04 8.69
C TRP A 239 7.96 27.93 7.73
N CYS A 240 9.23 27.84 7.35
CA CYS A 240 9.80 26.73 6.59
C CYS A 240 10.93 26.13 7.41
N ASP A 241 10.82 24.88 7.83
CA ASP A 241 11.93 24.22 8.52
C ASP A 241 13.00 23.71 7.54
N ASN A 242 14.10 23.19 8.10
CA ASN A 242 15.21 22.65 7.31
C ASN A 242 14.87 21.37 6.55
N GLU A 243 13.78 20.68 6.92
CA GLU A 243 13.28 19.47 6.25
C GLU A 243 12.30 19.82 5.11
N GLY A 244 11.96 21.10 4.96
CA GLY A 244 11.10 21.62 3.90
C GLY A 244 9.63 21.70 4.30
N TYR A 245 9.28 21.38 5.56
CA TYR A 245 7.91 21.49 6.04
C TYR A 245 7.54 22.95 6.26
N ALA A 246 6.36 23.28 5.77
CA ALA A 246 5.76 24.59 5.91
C ALA A 246 4.83 24.65 7.13
N SER A 247 4.70 25.81 7.75
CA SER A 247 3.66 26.08 8.74
C SER A 247 3.11 27.48 8.56
N LEU A 248 1.81 27.66 8.73
CA LEU A 248 1.14 28.95 8.68
C LEU A 248 0.45 29.25 10.02
N SER A 249 0.66 30.45 10.56
CA SER A 249 -0.03 30.94 11.74
C SER A 249 -0.59 32.33 11.52
N PHE A 250 -1.62 32.65 12.29
CA PHE A 250 -2.24 33.96 12.32
C PHE A 250 -2.02 34.53 13.72
N GLU A 251 -1.81 35.83 13.86
CA GLU A 251 -1.69 36.49 15.15
C GLU A 251 -2.49 37.78 15.11
N ALA A 252 -3.29 38.00 16.15
CA ALA A 252 -4.00 39.25 16.35
C ALA A 252 -3.92 39.64 17.83
N TRP A 253 -3.64 40.91 18.12
CA TRP A 253 -3.62 41.45 19.48
C TRP A 253 -3.92 42.95 19.46
N GLY A 254 -4.24 43.51 20.63
CA GLY A 254 -4.71 44.90 20.79
C GLY A 254 -6.24 44.99 20.81
N ASP A 255 -6.78 45.90 21.62
CA ASP A 255 -8.21 45.96 21.96
C ASP A 255 -9.12 46.09 20.72
N GLU A 256 -8.69 46.82 19.69
CA GLU A 256 -9.47 47.01 18.45
C GLU A 256 -9.44 45.80 17.51
N LEU A 257 -8.38 44.98 17.60
CA LEU A 257 -8.08 43.88 16.68
C LEU A 257 -8.25 42.49 17.30
N GLU A 258 -8.44 42.39 18.62
CA GLU A 258 -8.55 41.12 19.36
C GLU A 258 -9.66 40.20 18.81
N ARG A 259 -10.74 40.78 18.28
CA ARG A 259 -11.83 40.01 17.63
C ARG A 259 -11.35 39.14 16.47
N PHE A 260 -10.23 39.49 15.82
CA PHE A 260 -9.66 38.68 14.73
C PHE A 260 -8.93 37.44 15.24
N ILE A 261 -8.62 37.32 16.55
CA ILE A 261 -8.13 36.05 17.14
C ILE A 261 -9.10 34.90 16.85
N GLU A 262 -10.39 35.20 16.66
CA GLU A 262 -11.38 34.20 16.27
C GLU A 262 -11.10 33.50 14.94
N VAL A 263 -10.27 34.07 14.07
CA VAL A 263 -9.77 33.41 12.85
C VAL A 263 -8.96 32.15 13.21
N ASN A 264 -8.27 32.17 14.36
CA ASN A 264 -7.46 31.06 14.89
C ASN A 264 -8.17 30.15 15.88
N ASN A 265 -9.23 30.61 16.56
CA ASN A 265 -9.91 29.85 17.61
C ASN A 265 -10.71 28.68 17.03
N LEU A 266 -10.00 27.65 16.62
CA LEU A 266 -10.53 26.49 15.93
C LEU A 266 -9.83 25.23 16.42
N ASP A 267 -10.60 24.17 16.67
CA ASP A 267 -10.07 22.82 16.84
C ASP A 267 -9.26 22.46 15.58
N GLU A 268 -7.93 22.55 15.65
CA GLU A 268 -7.02 22.31 14.53
C GLU A 268 -7.24 20.91 13.93
N MET A 269 -7.60 19.93 14.76
CA MET A 269 -7.97 18.57 14.35
C MET A 269 -9.19 18.51 13.43
N SER A 270 -10.13 19.47 13.53
CA SER A 270 -11.35 19.47 12.71
C SER A 270 -11.09 19.85 11.26
N GLY A 271 -10.13 20.75 11.00
CA GLY A 271 -9.78 21.22 9.66
C GLY A 271 -9.10 20.14 8.82
N PHE A 272 -8.07 19.50 9.38
CA PHE A 272 -7.36 18.37 8.76
C PHE A 272 -8.34 17.27 8.36
N SER A 273 -9.19 16.87 9.31
CA SER A 273 -10.13 15.77 9.11
C SER A 273 -11.14 16.07 8.00
N GLN A 274 -11.66 17.30 7.91
CA GLN A 274 -12.60 17.68 6.84
C GLN A 274 -11.95 17.72 5.45
N TYR A 275 -10.68 18.14 5.37
CA TYR A 275 -9.91 18.03 4.14
C TYR A 275 -9.70 16.56 3.76
N TRP A 276 -9.22 15.75 4.70
CA TRP A 276 -8.91 14.33 4.48
C TRP A 276 -10.14 13.59 3.97
N ILE A 277 -11.31 13.83 4.59
CA ILE A 277 -12.60 13.29 4.12
C ILE A 277 -12.84 13.63 2.65
N LYS A 278 -12.67 14.89 2.23
CA LYS A 278 -12.89 15.30 0.83
C LYS A 278 -11.94 14.60 -0.14
N SER A 279 -10.68 14.44 0.25
CA SER A 279 -9.68 13.76 -0.57
C SER A 279 -9.96 12.27 -0.69
N LEU A 280 -10.38 11.61 0.39
CA LEU A 280 -10.86 10.23 0.38
C LEU A 280 -12.12 10.05 -0.47
N VAL A 281 -13.08 10.99 -0.41
CA VAL A 281 -14.24 10.98 -1.31
C VAL A 281 -13.79 11.04 -2.78
N ARG A 282 -12.81 11.89 -3.09
CA ARG A 282 -12.26 12.00 -4.45
C ARG A 282 -11.58 10.70 -4.90
N LEU A 283 -10.79 10.09 -4.03
CA LEU A 283 -10.15 8.79 -4.28
C LEU A 283 -11.19 7.68 -4.51
N ARG A 284 -12.29 7.65 -3.76
CA ARG A 284 -13.31 6.59 -3.88
C ARG A 284 -14.09 6.64 -5.19
N LYS A 285 -14.42 7.84 -5.68
CA LYS A 285 -15.28 8.05 -6.86
C LYS A 285 -14.87 7.25 -8.10
N PRO A 286 -13.61 7.27 -8.56
CA PRO A 286 -13.24 6.51 -9.75
C PRO A 286 -13.41 4.99 -9.56
N PHE A 287 -13.29 4.46 -8.34
CA PHE A 287 -13.59 3.05 -8.05
C PHE A 287 -15.09 2.78 -8.04
N GLN A 288 -15.90 3.68 -7.46
CA GLN A 288 -17.37 3.56 -7.53
C GLN A 288 -17.89 3.52 -8.96
N GLU A 289 -17.30 4.31 -9.86
CA GLU A 289 -17.70 4.37 -11.27
C GLU A 289 -17.22 3.15 -12.07
N SER A 290 -16.01 2.66 -11.78
CA SER A 290 -15.36 1.59 -12.56
C SER A 290 -15.55 0.18 -12.03
N PHE A 291 -15.78 0.00 -10.72
CA PHE A 291 -15.98 -1.32 -10.12
C PHE A 291 -17.46 -1.70 -10.20
N ASN A 292 -17.85 -2.22 -11.36
CA ASN A 292 -19.23 -2.56 -11.72
C ASN A 292 -19.30 -3.94 -12.41
N ASP A 293 -20.50 -4.37 -12.82
CA ASP A 293 -20.70 -5.67 -13.46
C ASP A 293 -19.86 -5.87 -14.75
N ASP A 294 -19.71 -4.81 -15.56
CA ASP A 294 -18.93 -4.86 -16.81
C ASP A 294 -17.43 -5.09 -16.51
N PHE A 295 -16.89 -4.42 -15.48
CA PHE A 295 -15.51 -4.65 -15.03
C PHE A 295 -15.32 -6.07 -14.51
N VAL A 296 -16.27 -6.58 -13.74
CA VAL A 296 -16.19 -7.93 -13.15
C VAL A 296 -16.23 -9.00 -14.24
N GLU A 297 -17.11 -8.85 -15.23
CA GLU A 297 -17.16 -9.73 -16.40
C GLU A 297 -15.85 -9.67 -17.18
N TRP A 298 -15.35 -8.47 -17.51
CA TRP A 298 -14.06 -8.29 -18.17
C TRP A 298 -12.92 -8.95 -17.38
N TYR A 299 -12.84 -8.73 -16.07
CA TYR A 299 -11.74 -9.23 -15.26
C TYR A 299 -11.70 -10.77 -15.23
N PHE A 300 -12.83 -11.42 -14.94
CA PHE A 300 -12.86 -12.87 -14.81
C PHE A 300 -12.94 -13.62 -16.14
N GLU A 301 -13.60 -13.06 -17.16
CA GLU A 301 -13.81 -13.74 -18.44
C GLU A 301 -12.74 -13.38 -19.48
N ASP A 302 -12.33 -12.12 -19.56
CA ASP A 302 -11.40 -11.64 -20.59
C ASP A 302 -9.96 -11.50 -20.08
N TYR A 303 -9.75 -10.84 -18.94
CA TYR A 303 -8.43 -10.55 -18.42
C TYR A 303 -7.74 -11.81 -17.90
N LEU A 304 -8.29 -12.45 -16.85
CA LEU A 304 -7.72 -13.68 -16.29
C LEU A 304 -7.76 -14.83 -17.29
N GLY A 305 -8.89 -14.98 -18.00
CA GLY A 305 -9.05 -15.90 -19.13
C GLY A 305 -8.36 -17.26 -18.95
N SER A 306 -7.72 -17.75 -20.01
CA SER A 306 -6.84 -18.92 -19.98
C SER A 306 -5.35 -18.54 -19.97
N ASP A 307 -5.01 -17.32 -19.55
CA ASP A 307 -3.64 -16.82 -19.54
C ASP A 307 -2.97 -17.14 -18.20
N ILE A 308 -2.00 -18.05 -18.22
CA ILE A 308 -1.34 -18.56 -17.00
C ILE A 308 -0.59 -17.47 -16.25
N GLU A 309 0.07 -16.55 -16.95
CA GLU A 309 0.81 -15.49 -16.27
C GLU A 309 -0.16 -14.55 -15.55
N LYS A 310 -1.29 -14.20 -16.19
CA LYS A 310 -2.30 -13.37 -15.52
C LYS A 310 -2.99 -14.07 -14.36
N LEU A 311 -3.19 -15.38 -14.42
CA LEU A 311 -3.69 -16.15 -13.28
C LEU A 311 -2.70 -16.14 -12.11
N MET A 312 -1.40 -16.22 -12.39
CA MET A 312 -0.35 -16.18 -11.37
C MET A 312 -0.19 -14.81 -10.73
N TYR A 313 -0.12 -13.78 -11.56
CA TYR A 313 0.31 -12.45 -11.12
C TYR A 313 -0.85 -11.46 -11.01
N GLY A 314 -2.02 -11.76 -11.55
CA GLY A 314 -3.18 -10.85 -11.55
C GLY A 314 -4.41 -11.35 -10.80
N GLY A 315 -4.40 -12.59 -10.27
CA GLY A 315 -5.57 -13.24 -9.66
C GLY A 315 -6.10 -12.58 -8.36
N ASP A 316 -5.27 -11.76 -7.71
CA ASP A 316 -5.60 -11.13 -6.43
C ASP A 316 -6.06 -9.66 -6.56
N ALA A 317 -6.04 -9.10 -7.77
CA ALA A 317 -6.32 -7.68 -7.99
C ALA A 317 -7.73 -7.24 -7.55
N VAL A 318 -8.75 -8.09 -7.69
CA VAL A 318 -10.10 -7.77 -7.19
C VAL A 318 -10.12 -7.61 -5.66
N SER A 319 -9.40 -8.46 -4.94
CA SER A 319 -9.25 -8.34 -3.48
C SER A 319 -8.62 -7.00 -3.12
N ARG A 320 -7.63 -6.56 -3.90
CA ARG A 320 -6.96 -5.27 -3.72
C ARG A 320 -7.92 -4.09 -3.88
N ILE A 321 -8.78 -4.10 -4.90
CA ILE A 321 -9.80 -3.05 -5.12
C ILE A 321 -10.80 -3.02 -3.96
N LEU A 322 -11.28 -4.18 -3.53
CA LEU A 322 -12.20 -4.30 -2.39
C LEU A 322 -11.57 -3.75 -1.10
N ASN A 323 -10.29 -4.04 -0.86
CA ASN A 323 -9.56 -3.51 0.29
C ASN A 323 -9.38 -2.00 0.22
N VAL A 324 -9.20 -1.41 -0.97
CA VAL A 324 -9.18 0.04 -1.14
C VAL A 324 -10.53 0.65 -0.75
N LEU A 325 -11.65 0.07 -1.19
CA LEU A 325 -12.99 0.57 -0.84
C LEU A 325 -13.22 0.54 0.68
N VAL A 326 -12.89 -0.60 1.32
CA VAL A 326 -12.99 -0.76 2.78
C VAL A 326 -12.10 0.25 3.50
N TRP A 327 -10.81 0.32 3.14
CA TRP A 327 -9.84 1.24 3.75
C TRP A 327 -10.28 2.70 3.67
N VAL A 328 -10.77 3.15 2.51
CA VAL A 328 -11.24 4.53 2.33
C VAL A 328 -12.40 4.84 3.27
N GLU A 329 -13.32 3.89 3.48
CA GLU A 329 -14.41 4.07 4.43
C GLU A 329 -13.90 4.08 5.89
N GLU A 330 -12.89 3.26 6.22
CA GLU A 330 -12.19 3.27 7.53
C GLU A 330 -11.65 4.64 7.87
N ASP A 331 -10.87 5.20 6.96
CA ASP A 331 -10.25 6.50 7.15
C ASP A 331 -11.28 7.64 7.20
N ILE A 332 -12.40 7.53 6.47
CA ILE A 332 -13.49 8.51 6.56
C ILE A 332 -14.16 8.46 7.93
N VAL A 333 -14.48 7.27 8.46
CA VAL A 333 -15.09 7.15 9.79
C VAL A 333 -14.17 7.71 10.86
N GLU A 334 -12.87 7.41 10.79
CA GLU A 334 -11.89 7.93 11.73
C GLU A 334 -11.81 9.46 11.66
N ALA A 335 -11.73 10.02 10.45
CA ALA A 335 -11.71 11.47 10.27
C ALA A 335 -13.01 12.14 10.73
N LEU A 336 -14.17 11.53 10.51
CA LEU A 336 -15.45 12.01 11.03
C LEU A 336 -15.42 12.05 12.57
N GLY A 337 -14.92 10.98 13.20
CA GLY A 337 -14.66 10.88 14.64
C GLY A 337 -13.81 12.04 15.18
N ARG A 338 -12.67 12.30 14.54
CA ARG A 338 -11.74 13.38 14.92
C ARG A 338 -12.30 14.78 14.66
N SER A 339 -13.14 14.94 13.63
CA SER A 339 -13.70 16.25 13.27
C SER A 339 -14.88 16.70 14.12
N GLY A 340 -15.49 15.78 14.88
CA GLY A 340 -16.78 16.01 15.55
C GLY A 340 -17.99 16.08 14.60
N ASN A 341 -17.77 16.10 13.28
CA ASN A 341 -18.83 16.00 12.28
C ASN A 341 -19.24 14.52 12.13
N LYS A 342 -20.47 14.20 12.52
CA LYS A 342 -21.02 12.84 12.47
C LYS A 342 -21.79 12.53 11.19
N SER A 343 -21.84 13.47 10.24
CA SER A 343 -22.57 13.30 8.99
C SER A 343 -21.68 12.66 7.93
N TRP A 344 -22.15 11.57 7.34
CA TRP A 344 -21.46 10.95 6.20
C TRP A 344 -21.33 11.95 5.03
N PRO A 345 -20.16 12.05 4.37
CA PRO A 345 -19.97 12.97 3.25
C PRO A 345 -20.86 12.61 2.05
N ALA A 346 -21.24 13.62 1.27
CA ALA A 346 -21.98 13.44 0.03
C ALA A 346 -21.07 12.91 -1.11
N GLY A 347 -21.68 12.36 -2.16
CA GLY A 347 -20.98 11.87 -3.35
C GLY A 347 -20.67 10.38 -3.35
N PHE A 348 -21.26 9.63 -2.44
CA PHE A 348 -21.25 8.17 -2.40
C PHE A 348 -22.50 7.65 -3.11
N GLU A 349 -22.29 6.82 -4.12
CA GLU A 349 -23.30 5.92 -4.67
C GLU A 349 -22.97 4.51 -4.20
N GLU A 350 -24.04 3.75 -3.95
CA GLU A 350 -23.98 2.40 -3.45
C GLU A 350 -23.37 1.47 -4.49
N ILE A 351 -22.30 0.76 -4.12
CA ILE A 351 -21.75 -0.31 -4.93
C ILE A 351 -22.49 -1.60 -4.58
N SER A 352 -23.09 -2.24 -5.59
CA SER A 352 -23.74 -3.54 -5.45
C SER A 352 -23.44 -4.41 -6.66
N ILE A 353 -22.82 -5.56 -6.40
CA ILE A 353 -22.41 -6.54 -7.41
C ILE A 353 -22.84 -7.93 -6.92
N ASP A 354 -23.48 -8.71 -7.78
CA ASP A 354 -23.77 -10.12 -7.55
C ASP A 354 -23.36 -10.92 -8.79
N TYR A 355 -22.11 -11.39 -8.76
CA TYR A 355 -21.49 -12.11 -9.85
C TYR A 355 -21.20 -13.55 -9.43
N ASN A 356 -21.78 -14.50 -10.17
CA ASN A 356 -21.73 -15.92 -9.83
C ASN A 356 -21.57 -16.79 -11.07
N LYS A 357 -20.43 -17.47 -11.16
CA LYS A 357 -20.10 -18.46 -12.19
C LYS A 357 -19.54 -19.73 -11.53
N SER A 358 -19.24 -20.75 -12.33
CA SER A 358 -18.78 -22.04 -11.81
C SER A 358 -17.49 -22.00 -10.98
N ASN A 359 -16.64 -21.00 -11.23
CA ASN A 359 -15.28 -20.90 -10.74
C ASN A 359 -15.02 -19.57 -10.00
N VAL A 360 -16.06 -18.74 -9.85
CA VAL A 360 -15.97 -17.45 -9.18
C VAL A 360 -17.31 -17.06 -8.57
N ARG A 361 -17.26 -16.53 -7.36
CA ARG A 361 -18.37 -15.89 -6.67
C ARG A 361 -17.88 -14.58 -6.07
N LEU A 362 -18.47 -13.48 -6.50
CA LEU A 362 -18.23 -12.15 -5.99
C LEU A 362 -19.59 -11.53 -5.65
N GLU A 363 -19.83 -11.34 -4.36
CA GLU A 363 -20.96 -10.56 -3.86
C GLU A 363 -20.39 -9.33 -3.16
N VAL A 364 -20.76 -8.13 -3.60
CA VAL A 364 -20.36 -6.86 -2.99
C VAL A 364 -21.62 -6.07 -2.71
N TRP A 365 -21.74 -5.53 -1.50
CA TRP A 365 -22.84 -4.67 -1.15
C TRP A 365 -22.42 -3.71 -0.04
N GLU A 366 -22.86 -2.47 -0.15
CA GLU A 366 -22.60 -1.48 0.91
C GLU A 366 -23.77 -1.42 1.91
N LYS A 367 -23.47 -1.18 3.18
CA LYS A 367 -24.49 -1.02 4.24
C LYS A 367 -24.20 0.16 5.12
N TYR A 368 -25.27 0.76 5.64
CA TYR A 368 -25.20 1.80 6.65
C TYR A 368 -25.33 1.21 8.06
N VAL A 369 -24.20 0.95 8.72
CA VAL A 369 -24.11 0.18 9.98
C VAL A 369 -23.59 1.05 11.13
N PRO A 370 -24.03 0.80 12.39
CA PRO A 370 -23.49 1.49 13.54
C PRO A 370 -22.03 1.12 13.79
N VAL A 371 -21.24 2.09 14.25
CA VAL A 371 -19.84 1.90 14.64
C VAL A 371 -19.71 2.17 16.14
N ASP A 372 -19.36 1.14 16.91
CA ASP A 372 -19.40 1.16 18.38
C ASP A 372 -18.52 2.26 18.98
N TRP A 373 -17.29 2.42 18.49
CA TRP A 373 -16.33 3.43 18.98
C TRP A 373 -16.64 4.85 18.48
N PHE A 374 -17.58 4.99 17.54
CA PHE A 374 -18.00 6.27 16.97
C PHE A 374 -19.37 6.69 17.52
N ASP A 375 -19.58 6.57 18.84
CA ASP A 375 -20.84 6.87 19.53
C ASP A 375 -22.08 6.18 18.91
N ASN A 376 -21.91 4.98 18.33
CA ASN A 376 -22.94 4.28 17.56
C ASN A 376 -23.52 5.09 16.38
N ASN A 377 -22.78 6.08 15.88
CA ASN A 377 -23.13 6.71 14.61
C ASN A 377 -22.97 5.69 13.49
N LYS A 378 -23.76 5.89 12.46
CA LYS A 378 -23.78 5.00 11.32
C LYS A 378 -22.79 5.47 10.26
N ALA A 379 -22.08 4.50 9.69
CA ALA A 379 -21.15 4.69 8.60
C ALA A 379 -21.56 3.79 7.43
N TRP A 380 -21.30 4.25 6.20
CA TRP A 380 -21.36 3.34 5.06
C TRP A 380 -20.14 2.44 5.09
N THR A 381 -20.34 1.18 4.73
CA THR A 381 -19.28 0.20 4.64
C THR A 381 -19.54 -0.81 3.53
N THR A 382 -18.49 -1.11 2.78
CA THR A 382 -18.36 -2.18 1.80
C THR A 382 -18.22 -3.51 2.54
N LEU A 383 -19.17 -4.40 2.28
CA LEU A 383 -19.11 -5.79 2.69
C LEU A 383 -19.05 -6.66 1.43
N TYR A 384 -18.25 -7.72 1.49
CA TYR A 384 -18.11 -8.59 0.34
C TYR A 384 -17.94 -10.06 0.70
N ARG A 385 -18.32 -10.93 -0.23
CA ARG A 385 -17.86 -12.32 -0.31
C ARG A 385 -17.11 -12.45 -1.61
N TYR A 386 -15.85 -12.87 -1.53
CA TYR A 386 -15.03 -13.09 -2.70
C TYR A 386 -14.47 -14.50 -2.68
N HIS A 387 -14.60 -15.18 -3.80
CA HIS A 387 -13.96 -16.45 -4.06
C HIS A 387 -13.69 -16.57 -5.54
N PHE A 388 -12.43 -16.82 -5.87
CA PHE A 388 -12.00 -17.20 -7.20
C PHE A 388 -11.22 -18.50 -7.08
N PHE A 389 -11.49 -19.43 -7.98
CA PHE A 389 -10.71 -20.64 -8.14
C PHE A 389 -10.56 -20.93 -9.63
N PRO A 390 -9.34 -21.13 -10.17
CA PRO A 390 -9.18 -21.32 -11.60
C PRO A 390 -10.00 -22.52 -12.12
N ALA A 391 -10.45 -22.40 -13.38
CA ALA A 391 -11.06 -23.52 -14.07
C ALA A 391 -10.10 -24.71 -14.10
N LYS A 392 -10.66 -25.92 -14.19
CA LYS A 392 -9.88 -27.17 -14.14
C LYS A 392 -8.73 -27.20 -15.14
N ASP A 393 -8.98 -26.87 -16.40
CA ASP A 393 -7.93 -26.93 -17.41
C ASP A 393 -6.86 -25.84 -17.18
N SER A 394 -7.26 -24.65 -16.73
CA SER A 394 -6.33 -23.57 -16.35
C SER A 394 -5.45 -23.94 -15.14
N LEU A 395 -6.01 -24.58 -14.10
CA LEU A 395 -5.21 -25.04 -12.96
C LEU A 395 -4.26 -26.18 -13.37
N LYS A 396 -4.68 -27.05 -14.30
CA LYS A 396 -3.84 -28.10 -14.86
C LYS A 396 -2.62 -27.49 -15.54
N GLU A 397 -2.86 -26.51 -16.42
CA GLU A 397 -1.81 -25.79 -17.15
C GLU A 397 -0.91 -24.99 -16.20
N LEU A 398 -1.47 -24.36 -15.17
CA LEU A 398 -0.69 -23.66 -14.13
C LEU A 398 0.28 -24.59 -13.40
N ILE A 399 -0.19 -25.77 -12.98
CA ILE A 399 0.65 -26.77 -12.31
C ILE A 399 1.76 -27.24 -13.25
N LEU A 400 1.45 -27.48 -14.53
CA LEU A 400 2.45 -27.89 -15.53
C LEU A 400 3.48 -26.78 -15.78
N TYR A 401 3.04 -25.52 -15.85
CA TYR A 401 3.92 -24.37 -16.01
C TYR A 401 4.90 -24.26 -14.84
N GLN A 402 4.41 -24.27 -13.60
CA GLN A 402 5.24 -24.21 -12.39
C GLN A 402 6.31 -25.30 -12.36
N VAL A 403 5.91 -26.55 -12.65
CA VAL A 403 6.80 -27.71 -12.69
C VAL A 403 7.82 -27.63 -13.84
N SER A 404 7.53 -26.87 -14.89
CA SER A 404 8.44 -26.67 -16.03
C SER A 404 9.42 -25.52 -15.85
N GLN A 405 9.06 -24.48 -15.08
CA GLN A 405 9.95 -23.35 -14.78
C GLN A 405 11.01 -23.77 -13.76
N GLU A 406 10.64 -24.61 -12.80
CA GLU A 406 11.57 -25.26 -11.87
C GLU A 406 12.34 -26.39 -12.58
N ASN A 407 13.27 -26.05 -13.48
CA ASN A 407 14.27 -27.01 -13.99
C ASN A 407 15.16 -27.60 -12.87
N THR A 408 15.00 -27.11 -11.63
CA THR A 408 15.62 -27.60 -10.41
C THR A 408 14.57 -27.83 -9.33
N ILE A 409 13.58 -28.69 -9.57
CA ILE A 409 12.88 -29.34 -8.43
C ILE A 409 13.98 -30.07 -7.66
N GLY A 410 14.41 -29.54 -6.51
CA GLY A 410 15.56 -30.06 -5.78
C GLY A 410 16.29 -29.01 -4.94
N LEU A 411 17.19 -29.48 -4.08
CA LEU A 411 18.00 -28.60 -3.26
C LEU A 411 19.10 -27.92 -4.07
N SER A 412 19.39 -26.66 -3.77
CA SER A 412 20.52 -25.94 -4.36
C SER A 412 21.85 -26.58 -3.92
N ALA A 413 22.93 -26.33 -4.66
CA ALA A 413 24.25 -26.86 -4.30
C ALA A 413 24.73 -26.40 -2.92
N SER A 414 24.35 -25.19 -2.49
CA SER A 414 24.64 -24.68 -1.14
C SER A 414 23.84 -25.41 -0.07
N GLN A 415 22.53 -25.61 -0.28
CA GLN A 415 21.67 -26.38 0.63
C GLN A 415 22.14 -27.84 0.79
N ILE A 416 22.57 -28.47 -0.32
CA ILE A 416 23.16 -29.82 -0.28
C ILE A 416 24.45 -29.81 0.55
N ALA A 417 25.32 -28.81 0.38
CA ALA A 417 26.56 -28.70 1.13
C ALA A 417 26.30 -28.47 2.64
N GLU A 418 25.30 -27.65 2.99
CA GLU A 418 24.87 -27.41 4.36
C GLU A 418 24.35 -28.68 5.02
N ILE A 419 23.45 -29.41 4.35
CA ILE A 419 22.97 -30.70 4.87
C ILE A 419 24.13 -31.66 5.07
N LYS A 420 25.07 -31.76 4.10
CA LYS A 420 26.23 -32.64 4.21
C LYS A 420 27.16 -32.26 5.37
N ALA A 421 27.21 -31.00 5.76
CA ALA A 421 27.99 -30.52 6.90
C ALA A 421 27.29 -30.76 8.25
N ASP A 422 25.96 -30.84 8.28
CA ASP A 422 25.16 -31.12 9.49
C ASP A 422 25.08 -32.64 9.77
N SER A 423 25.75 -33.08 10.83
CA SER A 423 25.78 -34.48 11.22
C SER A 423 24.40 -35.06 11.56
N ASN A 424 23.49 -34.26 12.13
CA ASN A 424 22.15 -34.72 12.50
C ASN A 424 21.29 -34.90 11.24
N ARG A 425 21.39 -33.98 10.26
CA ARG A 425 20.67 -34.11 8.99
C ARG A 425 21.20 -35.26 8.14
N MET A 426 22.52 -35.44 8.07
CA MET A 426 23.10 -36.61 7.41
C MET A 426 22.74 -37.92 8.10
N GLU A 427 22.55 -37.94 9.42
CA GLU A 427 22.03 -39.12 10.12
C GLU A 427 20.61 -39.47 9.61
N LEU A 428 19.74 -38.48 9.40
CA LEU A 428 18.41 -38.69 8.81
C LEU A 428 18.51 -39.24 7.38
N VAL A 429 19.34 -38.63 6.53
CA VAL A 429 19.58 -39.10 5.13
C VAL A 429 20.07 -40.55 5.13
N ASN A 430 21.07 -40.87 5.94
CA ASN A 430 21.63 -42.21 6.05
C ASN A 430 20.61 -43.22 6.59
N ASN A 431 19.79 -42.81 7.57
CA ASN A 431 18.74 -43.65 8.14
C ASN A 431 17.64 -43.96 7.12
N ILE A 432 17.23 -42.96 6.33
CA ILE A 432 16.26 -43.14 5.25
C ILE A 432 16.86 -44.08 4.18
N ALA A 433 18.00 -43.72 3.60
CA ALA A 433 18.64 -44.49 2.52
C ALA A 433 19.03 -45.92 2.94
N GLY A 434 19.50 -46.10 4.19
CA GLY A 434 19.87 -47.39 4.75
C GLY A 434 18.70 -48.38 4.85
N ARG A 435 17.47 -47.89 5.08
CA ARG A 435 16.26 -48.74 5.09
C ARG A 435 15.94 -49.34 3.71
N TYR A 436 16.47 -48.75 2.63
CA TYR A 436 16.18 -49.12 1.24
C TYR A 436 17.43 -49.56 0.46
N GLY A 437 18.49 -49.97 1.16
CA GLY A 437 19.65 -50.58 0.51
C GLY A 437 20.63 -49.59 -0.11
N GLY A 438 20.61 -48.32 0.32
CA GLY A 438 21.61 -47.32 -0.03
C GLY A 438 21.04 -46.09 -0.75
N SER A 439 19.84 -46.20 -1.30
CA SER A 439 19.05 -45.09 -1.85
C SER A 439 17.59 -45.32 -1.52
N PHE A 440 16.84 -44.25 -1.27
CA PHE A 440 15.39 -44.30 -1.17
C PHE A 440 14.79 -43.55 -2.37
N ASP A 441 14.21 -44.30 -3.30
CA ASP A 441 13.73 -43.78 -4.58
C ASP A 441 12.20 -43.76 -4.64
N ILE A 442 11.60 -42.61 -4.89
CA ILE A 442 10.15 -42.40 -4.96
C ILE A 442 9.76 -41.92 -6.36
N ASN A 443 8.86 -42.64 -7.03
CA ASN A 443 8.17 -42.12 -8.21
C ASN A 443 6.93 -41.32 -7.78
N LEU A 444 6.90 -40.04 -8.14
CA LEU A 444 5.77 -39.14 -7.99
C LEU A 444 5.10 -38.92 -9.36
N ARG A 445 3.86 -39.39 -9.48
CA ARG A 445 3.06 -39.31 -10.71
C ARG A 445 1.78 -38.51 -10.50
N LEU A 446 1.56 -37.45 -11.27
CA LEU A 446 0.27 -36.78 -11.40
C LEU A 446 -0.35 -37.18 -12.74
N PHE A 447 -1.58 -37.69 -12.73
CA PHE A 447 -2.24 -38.17 -13.96
C PHE A 447 -3.69 -37.70 -14.06
N SER A 448 -4.19 -37.56 -15.29
CA SER A 448 -5.58 -37.23 -15.60
C SER A 448 -6.14 -38.25 -16.60
N GLY A 449 -7.01 -39.15 -16.14
CA GLY A 449 -7.47 -40.27 -16.96
C GLY A 449 -6.33 -41.25 -17.25
N GLU A 450 -5.97 -41.39 -18.52
CA GLU A 450 -4.82 -42.20 -18.97
C GLU A 450 -3.55 -41.36 -19.24
N GLU A 451 -3.66 -40.03 -19.17
CA GLU A 451 -2.59 -39.08 -19.47
C GLU A 451 -1.73 -38.81 -18.22
N ASP A 452 -0.41 -38.93 -18.36
CA ASP A 452 0.56 -38.52 -17.35
C ASP A 452 0.88 -37.05 -17.53
N LEU A 453 0.58 -36.28 -16.49
CA LEU A 453 0.81 -34.83 -16.46
C LEU A 453 2.22 -34.56 -15.94
N ILE A 454 2.56 -35.23 -14.85
CA ILE A 454 3.87 -35.13 -14.19
C ILE A 454 4.30 -36.55 -13.83
N ASN A 455 5.57 -36.87 -14.06
CA ASN A 455 6.19 -38.10 -13.61
C ASN A 455 7.64 -37.79 -13.23
N LYS A 456 7.91 -37.70 -11.93
CA LYS A 456 9.21 -37.31 -11.37
C LYS A 456 9.72 -38.38 -10.41
N TYR A 457 11.02 -38.61 -10.39
CA TYR A 457 11.68 -39.56 -9.51
C TYR A 457 12.51 -38.79 -8.48
N LEU A 458 12.08 -38.83 -7.23
CA LEU A 458 12.81 -38.31 -6.08
C LEU A 458 13.78 -39.38 -5.58
N SER A 459 15.07 -39.08 -5.47
CA SER A 459 16.08 -39.94 -4.83
C SER A 459 16.62 -39.29 -3.57
N ILE A 460 16.71 -40.08 -2.50
CA ILE A 460 17.33 -39.67 -1.23
C ILE A 460 18.45 -40.65 -0.90
N ASN A 461 19.69 -40.18 -1.00
CA ASN A 461 20.88 -40.98 -0.72
C ASN A 461 22.04 -40.11 -0.18
N PRO A 462 23.09 -40.69 0.42
CA PRO A 462 24.17 -39.90 1.03
C PRO A 462 25.01 -39.07 0.04
N GLU A 463 25.02 -39.44 -1.24
CA GLU A 463 25.80 -38.75 -2.28
C GLU A 463 25.05 -37.53 -2.82
N GLU A 464 23.76 -37.66 -3.09
CA GLU A 464 22.93 -36.61 -3.71
C GLU A 464 22.06 -35.86 -2.70
N VAL A 465 21.89 -36.39 -1.49
CA VAL A 465 21.00 -35.91 -0.41
C VAL A 465 19.53 -35.99 -0.83
N ILE A 466 19.11 -35.14 -1.77
CA ILE A 466 17.78 -35.08 -2.37
C ILE A 466 17.97 -34.67 -3.84
N SER A 467 17.55 -35.50 -4.78
CA SER A 467 17.56 -35.19 -6.21
C SER A 467 16.24 -35.55 -6.86
N PHE A 468 15.85 -34.82 -7.91
CA PHE A 468 14.73 -35.19 -8.76
C PHE A 468 15.21 -35.46 -10.18
N SER A 469 14.62 -36.46 -10.82
CA SER A 469 14.91 -36.78 -12.22
C SER A 469 13.64 -37.14 -13.01
N ASP A 470 13.69 -36.93 -14.31
CA ASP A 470 12.69 -37.42 -15.27
C ASP A 470 13.00 -38.84 -15.75
N GLU A 471 14.21 -39.33 -15.48
CA GLU A 471 14.66 -40.65 -15.93
C GLU A 471 14.06 -41.74 -15.06
N ALA A 472 13.57 -42.80 -15.70
CA ALA A 472 12.95 -43.90 -15.00
C ALA A 472 13.99 -44.70 -14.19
N VAL A 473 13.94 -44.53 -12.86
CA VAL A 473 14.68 -45.36 -11.91
C VAL A 473 13.74 -46.41 -11.31
N SER A 474 14.30 -47.53 -10.83
CA SER A 474 13.53 -48.52 -10.07
C SER A 474 13.12 -47.91 -8.72
N ALA A 475 11.89 -47.39 -8.63
CA ALA A 475 11.39 -46.79 -7.39
C ALA A 475 11.05 -47.84 -6.32
N ASP A 476 11.43 -47.56 -5.08
CA ASP A 476 11.00 -48.31 -3.89
C ASP A 476 9.50 -48.08 -3.60
N ILE A 477 9.06 -46.84 -3.82
CA ILE A 477 7.68 -46.42 -3.64
C ILE A 477 7.23 -45.63 -4.86
N SER A 478 6.04 -45.93 -5.37
CA SER A 478 5.36 -45.08 -6.34
C SER A 478 4.11 -44.49 -5.71
N ILE A 479 3.98 -43.17 -5.80
CA ILE A 479 2.83 -42.38 -5.39
C ILE A 479 2.20 -41.82 -6.67
N SER A 480 0.97 -42.22 -6.95
CA SER A 480 0.20 -41.69 -8.07
C SER A 480 -0.99 -40.89 -7.56
N VAL A 481 -1.12 -39.65 -8.02
CA VAL A 481 -2.18 -38.71 -7.69
C VAL A 481 -3.05 -38.48 -8.93
N ASN A 482 -4.35 -38.71 -8.78
CA ASN A 482 -5.34 -38.41 -9.79
C ASN A 482 -5.71 -36.91 -9.74
N TYR A 483 -5.43 -36.21 -10.83
CA TYR A 483 -5.64 -34.77 -10.95
C TYR A 483 -7.10 -34.36 -10.71
N ASP A 484 -8.07 -35.10 -11.23
CA ASP A 484 -9.49 -34.79 -11.04
C ASP A 484 -9.90 -34.84 -9.57
N SER A 485 -9.32 -35.76 -8.82
CA SER A 485 -9.55 -35.90 -7.38
C SER A 485 -8.85 -34.79 -6.60
N LEU A 486 -7.63 -34.41 -7.00
CA LEU A 486 -6.90 -33.28 -6.43
C LEU A 486 -7.67 -31.96 -6.67
N TYR A 487 -8.10 -31.70 -7.90
CA TYR A 487 -8.90 -30.53 -8.26
C TYR A 487 -10.17 -30.43 -7.42
N LYS A 488 -10.89 -31.53 -7.23
CA LYS A 488 -12.10 -31.57 -6.38
C LYS A 488 -11.79 -31.24 -4.92
N LEU A 489 -10.65 -31.68 -4.39
CA LEU A 489 -10.22 -31.33 -3.05
C LEU A 489 -9.91 -29.84 -2.93
N LEU A 490 -9.09 -29.32 -3.85
CA LEU A 490 -8.65 -27.92 -3.84
C LEU A 490 -9.83 -26.96 -4.04
N SER A 491 -10.69 -27.22 -5.03
CA SER A 491 -11.91 -26.43 -5.26
C SER A 491 -12.85 -26.45 -4.06
N TYR A 492 -12.99 -27.59 -3.37
CA TYR A 492 -13.79 -27.69 -2.16
C TYR A 492 -13.22 -26.83 -1.02
N ILE A 493 -11.91 -26.91 -0.78
CA ILE A 493 -11.22 -26.10 0.23
C ILE A 493 -11.41 -24.61 -0.08
N ALA A 494 -11.19 -24.21 -1.32
CA ALA A 494 -11.32 -22.81 -1.74
C ALA A 494 -12.79 -22.33 -1.65
N THR A 495 -13.77 -23.16 -2.03
CA THR A 495 -15.20 -22.82 -1.90
C THR A 495 -15.61 -22.61 -0.45
N MET A 496 -14.98 -23.28 0.51
CA MET A 496 -15.32 -23.06 1.93
C MET A 496 -14.99 -21.65 2.40
N GLN A 497 -13.93 -21.05 1.89
CA GLN A 497 -13.56 -19.66 2.17
C GLN A 497 -14.58 -18.67 1.57
N SER A 498 -15.30 -19.05 0.50
CA SER A 498 -16.31 -18.19 -0.16
C SER A 498 -17.51 -17.78 0.71
N SER A 499 -17.73 -18.46 1.84
CA SER A 499 -18.85 -18.18 2.73
C SER A 499 -18.58 -17.03 3.71
N THR A 500 -17.31 -16.68 3.90
CA THR A 500 -16.88 -15.61 4.81
C THR A 500 -17.29 -14.27 4.23
N ILE A 501 -17.93 -13.45 5.07
CA ILE A 501 -18.16 -12.05 4.75
C ILE A 501 -16.93 -11.29 5.25
N ASN A 502 -16.34 -10.49 4.38
CA ASN A 502 -15.26 -9.58 4.67
C ASN A 502 -15.77 -8.14 4.69
N GLY A 503 -15.04 -7.26 5.36
CA GLY A 503 -15.37 -5.86 5.57
C GLY A 503 -14.45 -5.25 6.64
N PRO A 504 -14.72 -4.01 7.06
CA PRO A 504 -13.87 -3.32 8.00
C PRO A 504 -13.92 -3.93 9.40
N GLY A 505 -12.84 -3.73 10.16
CA GLY A 505 -12.61 -4.43 11.43
C GLY A 505 -13.61 -4.12 12.53
N TRP A 506 -14.35 -3.00 12.44
CA TRP A 506 -15.36 -2.62 13.42
C TRP A 506 -16.75 -3.20 13.15
N VAL A 507 -16.98 -3.79 11.98
CA VAL A 507 -18.26 -4.45 11.71
C VAL A 507 -18.19 -5.80 12.38
N ASN A 508 -19.07 -6.03 13.36
CA ASN A 508 -19.27 -7.35 13.92
C ASN A 508 -19.98 -8.22 12.88
N LEU A 509 -19.20 -8.69 11.92
CA LEU A 509 -19.54 -9.79 11.07
C LEU A 509 -19.57 -10.97 12.03
N ASP A 510 -20.66 -11.72 12.08
CA ASP A 510 -20.66 -13.05 12.69
C ASP A 510 -19.64 -13.90 11.92
N GLN A 511 -18.36 -13.69 12.22
CA GLN A 511 -17.23 -14.46 11.76
C GLN A 511 -17.28 -15.73 12.57
N GLY A 512 -18.33 -16.52 12.33
CA GLY A 512 -18.29 -17.92 12.63
C GLY A 512 -17.10 -18.46 11.87
N GLY A 513 -15.95 -18.53 12.55
CA GLY A 513 -14.81 -19.29 12.07
C GLY A 513 -15.30 -20.66 11.58
N PRO A 514 -14.53 -21.33 10.71
CA PRO A 514 -15.01 -22.48 9.97
C PRO A 514 -15.82 -23.41 10.87
N SER A 515 -17.13 -23.47 10.63
CA SER A 515 -18.08 -24.19 11.45
C SER A 515 -17.59 -25.64 11.63
N PHE A 516 -17.93 -26.30 12.73
CA PHE A 516 -17.58 -27.71 12.91
C PHE A 516 -17.99 -28.57 11.70
N GLY A 517 -19.12 -28.24 11.06
CA GLY A 517 -19.56 -28.88 9.82
C GLY A 517 -18.62 -28.63 8.64
N GLN A 518 -18.11 -27.41 8.48
CA GLN A 518 -17.08 -27.06 7.49
C GLN A 518 -15.79 -27.85 7.72
N VAL A 519 -15.26 -27.88 8.95
CA VAL A 519 -14.04 -28.64 9.29
C VAL A 519 -14.22 -30.14 9.01
N MET A 520 -15.33 -30.73 9.45
CA MET A 520 -15.65 -32.14 9.17
C MET A 520 -15.83 -32.40 7.66
N GLY A 521 -16.33 -31.40 6.93
CA GLY A 521 -16.40 -31.41 5.48
C GLY A 521 -15.02 -31.50 4.82
N VAL A 522 -14.04 -30.69 5.24
CA VAL A 522 -12.64 -30.79 4.76
C VAL A 522 -12.06 -32.15 5.04
N ILE A 523 -12.22 -32.66 6.27
CA ILE A 523 -11.73 -33.99 6.66
C ILE A 523 -12.37 -35.08 5.78
N GLY A 524 -13.67 -34.96 5.51
CA GLY A 524 -14.40 -35.85 4.60
C GLY A 524 -13.87 -35.79 3.16
N ALA A 525 -13.65 -34.58 2.62
CA ALA A 525 -13.10 -34.35 1.29
C ALA A 525 -11.66 -34.90 1.18
N LEU A 526 -10.82 -34.62 2.18
CA LEU A 526 -9.44 -35.11 2.27
C LEU A 526 -9.41 -36.65 2.34
N SER A 527 -10.26 -37.25 3.19
CA SER A 527 -10.41 -38.72 3.28
C SER A 527 -10.87 -39.34 1.96
N LYS A 528 -11.76 -38.67 1.22
CA LYS A 528 -12.19 -39.11 -0.10
C LYS A 528 -11.05 -39.01 -1.12
N PHE A 529 -10.36 -37.87 -1.17
CA PHE A 529 -9.17 -37.67 -2.01
C PHE A 529 -8.11 -38.75 -1.75
N TRP A 530 -7.79 -39.05 -0.50
CA TRP A 530 -6.83 -40.09 -0.14
C TRP A 530 -7.25 -41.48 -0.61
N ARG A 531 -8.54 -41.82 -0.53
CA ARG A 531 -9.03 -43.16 -0.89
C ARG A 531 -9.18 -43.36 -2.40
N GLU A 532 -9.61 -42.33 -3.11
CA GLU A 532 -9.99 -42.42 -4.52
C GLU A 532 -8.94 -41.80 -5.45
N GLY A 533 -8.21 -40.80 -4.95
CA GLY A 533 -7.30 -39.98 -5.73
C GLY A 533 -5.82 -40.30 -5.53
N VAL A 534 -5.44 -41.06 -4.50
CA VAL A 534 -4.04 -41.39 -4.21
C VAL A 534 -3.83 -42.90 -4.22
N ALA A 535 -2.86 -43.37 -5.01
CA ALA A 535 -2.43 -44.76 -5.04
C ALA A 535 -0.95 -44.86 -4.65
N ILE A 536 -0.65 -45.72 -3.66
CA ILE A 536 0.72 -45.99 -3.22
C ILE A 536 1.06 -47.45 -3.53
N THR A 537 2.18 -47.66 -4.21
CA THR A 537 2.69 -48.99 -4.56
C THR A 537 4.11 -49.16 -4.02
N PRO A 538 4.39 -50.23 -3.24
CA PRO A 538 3.42 -51.20 -2.74
C PRO A 538 2.56 -50.63 -1.59
N ARG A 539 1.31 -51.09 -1.42
CA ARG A 539 0.37 -50.53 -0.42
C ARG A 539 0.88 -50.54 1.03
N HIS A 540 1.69 -51.53 1.39
CA HIS A 540 2.25 -51.62 2.74
C HIS A 540 3.28 -50.51 3.02
N ALA A 541 3.79 -49.84 1.99
CA ALA A 541 4.72 -48.74 2.11
C ALA A 541 4.07 -47.46 2.69
N LEU A 542 2.74 -47.37 2.79
CA LEU A 542 2.07 -46.21 3.40
C LEU A 542 2.53 -45.93 4.83
N LEU A 543 2.65 -46.97 5.66
CA LEU A 543 3.13 -46.80 7.05
C LEU A 543 4.58 -46.32 7.07
N THR A 544 5.42 -46.87 6.20
CA THR A 544 6.82 -46.47 6.08
C THR A 544 6.96 -45.04 5.55
N LEU A 545 6.13 -44.66 4.58
CA LEU A 545 6.05 -43.30 4.05
C LEU A 545 5.68 -42.32 5.16
N LEU A 546 4.71 -42.64 6.04
CA LEU A 546 4.33 -41.76 7.16
C LEU A 546 5.49 -41.52 8.14
N PHE A 547 6.28 -42.54 8.47
CA PHE A 547 7.47 -42.36 9.31
C PHE A 547 8.54 -41.54 8.59
N ASN A 548 8.79 -41.84 7.31
CA ASN A 548 9.77 -41.12 6.51
C ASN A 548 9.36 -39.67 6.22
N VAL A 549 8.06 -39.35 6.13
CA VAL A 549 7.58 -37.97 5.90
C VAL A 549 7.95 -37.06 7.06
N LEU A 550 7.92 -37.56 8.30
CA LEU A 550 8.42 -36.79 9.45
C LEU A 550 9.92 -36.54 9.34
N ASP A 551 10.70 -37.56 8.98
CA ASP A 551 12.16 -37.43 8.79
C ASP A 551 12.48 -36.46 7.63
N MET A 552 11.75 -36.55 6.51
CA MET A 552 11.87 -35.63 5.36
C MET A 552 11.45 -34.21 5.71
N PHE A 553 10.39 -34.05 6.52
CA PHE A 553 9.94 -32.74 6.98
C PHE A 553 10.95 -32.09 7.92
N ASN A 554 11.54 -32.85 8.83
CA ASN A 554 12.62 -32.37 9.69
C ASN A 554 13.88 -31.99 8.88
N LEU A 555 14.17 -32.76 7.82
CA LEU A 555 15.25 -32.45 6.87
C LEU A 555 14.97 -31.13 6.12
N ALA A 556 13.71 -30.89 5.76
CA ALA A 556 13.24 -29.69 5.08
C ALA A 556 13.18 -28.44 5.98
N GLN A 557 12.77 -28.56 7.25
CA GLN A 557 12.62 -27.43 8.17
C GLN A 557 13.95 -26.77 8.57
N GLY A 558 15.07 -27.50 8.49
CA GLY A 558 16.39 -26.94 8.79
C GLY A 558 16.94 -26.00 7.71
N LEU A 559 16.37 -26.01 6.51
CA LEU A 559 16.94 -25.31 5.36
C LEU A 559 16.59 -23.81 5.27
N GLY A 560 16.01 -23.22 6.32
CA GLY A 560 15.47 -21.85 6.28
C GLY A 560 14.37 -21.76 5.23
N SER A 561 13.11 -21.95 5.64
CA SER A 561 11.91 -21.98 4.77
C SER A 561 12.21 -22.38 3.31
N LEU A 562 12.30 -23.69 3.01
CA LEU A 562 12.03 -24.19 1.65
C LEU A 562 10.80 -23.43 1.17
N GLY A 563 11.02 -22.53 0.19
CA GLY A 563 10.25 -21.29 0.01
C GLY A 563 8.85 -21.43 0.56
N GLU A 564 8.51 -20.62 1.57
CA GLU A 564 7.12 -20.49 1.97
C GLU A 564 6.33 -20.37 0.67
N VAL A 565 5.62 -21.43 0.27
CA VAL A 565 4.45 -21.29 -0.57
C VAL A 565 3.52 -20.52 0.36
N LYS A 566 3.72 -19.20 0.38
CA LYS A 566 2.77 -18.24 0.88
C LYS A 566 1.58 -18.46 -0.02
N VAL A 567 0.74 -19.41 0.38
CA VAL A 567 -0.68 -19.28 0.16
C VAL A 567 -0.96 -17.95 0.84
N SER A 568 -1.04 -16.88 0.05
CA SER A 568 -1.57 -15.62 0.50
C SER A 568 -2.95 -15.95 1.05
N THR A 569 -3.03 -16.14 2.37
CA THR A 569 -4.29 -16.02 3.05
C THR A 569 -4.56 -14.53 3.00
N SER A 570 -5.33 -14.14 1.98
CA SER A 570 -6.01 -12.86 1.87
C SER A 570 -6.54 -12.40 3.21
#